data_AF-A0A379ARA1-F1
#
_entry.id   AF-A0A379ARA1-F1
#
_cell.length_a   1.000
_cell.length_b   1.000
_cell.length_c   1.000
_cell.angle_alpha   90.00
_cell.angle_beta   90.00
_cell.angle_gamma   90.00
#
_symmetry.space_group_name_H-M   'P 1'
#
loop_
_entity.id
_entity.type
_entity.pdbx_description
1 polymer ?
#
loop_
_entity_poly.entity_id
_entity_poly.type
_entity_poly.pdbx_seq_one_letter_code
_entity_poly.pdbx_strand_id
1 'polypeptide(L)'
;MYIQTQDLTDVMDEITLRQLSADNSRATEANQAVLTKACEYATETVDGHLRSRYQLPLNQVPTLVRNICLQLARYWLYSRRPDGKGFPPNVKDAHAQALKDLERIADGKLHLGLLEVGEEADDSLPSALKFKARAPQKLDLSGY
;
A
#
# COMPACT_ATOMS: atom_id res chain seq x y z
N MET A 1 10.30 5.88 -6.88
CA MET A 1 9.32 4.90 -7.41
C MET A 1 9.14 3.81 -6.37
N TYR A 2 7.91 3.55 -5.93
CA TYR A 2 7.63 2.61 -4.83
C TYR A 2 7.22 1.20 -5.26
N ILE A 3 6.76 1.07 -6.50
CA ILE A 3 6.31 -0.18 -7.11
C ILE A 3 6.93 -0.30 -8.51
N GLN A 4 7.10 -1.53 -8.98
CA GLN A 4 7.55 -1.84 -10.33
C GLN A 4 6.41 -2.44 -11.15
N THR A 5 6.59 -2.52 -12.47
CA THR A 5 5.63 -3.16 -13.37
C THR A 5 5.45 -4.64 -13.06
N GLN A 6 6.48 -5.30 -12.53
CA GLN A 6 6.42 -6.70 -12.07
C GLN A 6 5.39 -6.88 -10.93
N ASP A 7 5.36 -5.96 -9.96
CA ASP A 7 4.39 -6.04 -8.84
C ASP A 7 2.93 -5.98 -9.34
N LEU A 8 2.67 -5.29 -10.47
CA LEU A 8 1.33 -5.27 -11.08
C LEU A 8 0.98 -6.63 -11.69
N THR A 9 1.94 -7.30 -12.32
CA THR A 9 1.79 -8.64 -12.90
C THR A 9 1.56 -9.71 -11.83
N ASP A 10 2.13 -9.54 -10.64
CA ASP A 10 1.90 -10.47 -9.51
C ASP A 10 0.49 -10.33 -8.91
N VAL A 11 -0.13 -9.15 -9.02
CA VAL A 11 -1.43 -8.84 -8.40
C VAL A 11 -2.60 -8.94 -9.37
N MET A 12 -2.34 -8.88 -10.68
CA MET A 12 -3.35 -8.87 -11.73
C MET A 12 -3.04 -9.87 -12.83
N ASP A 13 -4.07 -10.56 -13.31
CA ASP A 13 -3.92 -11.47 -14.45
C ASP A 13 -3.36 -10.74 -15.69
N GLU A 14 -2.42 -11.39 -16.37
CA GLU A 14 -1.76 -10.87 -17.58
C GLU A 14 -2.77 -10.49 -18.67
N ILE A 15 -3.85 -11.26 -18.81
CA ILE A 15 -4.93 -10.97 -19.76
C ILE A 15 -5.59 -9.63 -19.44
N THR A 16 -5.87 -9.39 -18.16
CA THR A 16 -6.50 -8.15 -17.70
C THR A 16 -5.54 -6.97 -17.86
N LEU A 17 -4.28 -7.13 -17.48
CA LEU A 17 -3.26 -6.09 -17.66
C LEU A 17 -3.10 -5.70 -19.13
N ARG A 18 -3.05 -6.69 -20.02
CA ARG A 18 -3.01 -6.45 -21.47
C ARG A 18 -4.25 -5.70 -21.95
N GLN A 19 -5.45 -6.12 -21.54
CA GLN A 19 -6.68 -5.44 -21.90
C GLN A 19 -6.69 -3.98 -21.42
N LEU A 20 -6.21 -3.71 -20.20
CA LEU A 20 -6.22 -2.36 -19.62
C LEU A 20 -5.07 -1.47 -20.12
N SER A 21 -3.94 -2.05 -20.51
CA SER A 21 -2.75 -1.30 -20.92
C SER A 21 -2.67 -1.07 -22.43
N ALA A 22 -3.01 -2.08 -23.24
CA ALA A 22 -2.90 -1.99 -24.69
C ALA A 22 -4.16 -1.37 -25.29
N ASP A 23 -4.01 -0.31 -26.09
CA ASP A 23 -5.13 0.33 -26.79
C ASP A 23 -5.51 -0.44 -28.07
N ASN A 24 -4.60 -1.28 -28.59
CA ASN A 24 -4.79 -2.12 -29.76
C ASN A 24 -5.34 -3.50 -29.38
N SER A 25 -6.49 -3.88 -29.93
CA SER A 25 -7.15 -5.18 -29.69
C SER A 25 -6.35 -6.39 -30.17
N ARG A 26 -5.35 -6.19 -31.05
CA ARG A 26 -4.44 -7.25 -31.55
C ARG A 26 -3.15 -7.37 -30.75
N ALA A 27 -2.95 -6.56 -29.70
CA ALA A 27 -1.75 -6.65 -28.88
C ALA A 27 -1.68 -8.02 -28.19
N THR A 28 -0.51 -8.66 -28.27
CA THR A 28 -0.27 -9.96 -27.64
C THR A 28 0.21 -9.81 -26.20
N GLU A 29 0.82 -8.67 -25.87
CA GLU A 29 1.46 -8.37 -24.58
C GLU A 29 0.92 -7.06 -23.97
N ALA A 30 1.15 -6.86 -22.67
CA ALA A 30 0.81 -5.63 -21.98
C ALA A 30 1.75 -4.47 -22.39
N ASN A 31 1.20 -3.26 -22.49
CA ASN A 31 1.97 -2.08 -22.84
C ASN A 31 2.80 -1.59 -21.64
N GLN A 32 4.09 -1.92 -21.62
CA GLN A 32 5.01 -1.56 -20.53
C GLN A 32 5.10 -0.06 -20.27
N ALA A 33 5.00 0.79 -21.30
CA ALA A 33 5.03 2.23 -21.13
C ALA A 33 3.81 2.75 -20.35
N VAL A 34 2.65 2.13 -20.55
CA VAL A 34 1.44 2.46 -19.79
C VAL A 34 1.55 1.97 -18.35
N LEU A 35 2.05 0.75 -18.14
CA LEU A 35 2.25 0.23 -16.79
C LEU A 35 3.22 1.10 -16.00
N THR A 36 4.29 1.57 -16.65
CA THR A 36 5.26 2.50 -16.05
C THR A 36 4.59 3.80 -15.63
N LYS A 37 3.76 4.40 -16.50
CA LYS A 37 2.98 5.61 -16.16
C LYS A 37 2.01 5.39 -15.00
N ALA A 38 1.42 4.20 -14.87
CA ALA A 38 0.56 3.86 -13.74
C ALA A 38 1.36 3.84 -12.43
N CYS A 39 2.57 3.28 -12.45
CA CYS A 39 3.48 3.27 -11.30
C CYS A 39 3.98 4.67 -10.93
N GLU A 40 4.28 5.50 -11.93
CA GLU A 40 4.66 6.91 -11.74
C GLU A 40 3.52 7.69 -11.09
N TYR A 41 2.31 7.62 -11.65
CA TYR A 41 1.11 8.26 -11.08
C TYR A 41 0.87 7.87 -9.62
N ALA A 42 0.95 6.58 -9.31
CA ALA A 42 0.78 6.09 -7.95
C ALA A 42 1.88 6.61 -7.01
N THR A 43 3.14 6.61 -7.45
CA THR A 43 4.27 7.12 -6.67
C THR A 43 4.10 8.61 -6.38
N GLU A 44 3.79 9.41 -7.40
CA GLU A 44 3.61 10.87 -7.28
C GLU A 44 2.45 11.22 -6.35
N THR A 45 1.33 10.50 -6.46
CA THR A 45 0.16 10.69 -5.59
C THR A 45 0.54 10.44 -4.14
N VAL A 46 1.21 9.33 -3.86
CA VAL A 46 1.66 9.00 -2.50
C VAL A 46 2.68 10.03 -1.98
N ASP A 47 3.65 10.41 -2.79
CA ASP A 47 4.64 11.44 -2.44
C ASP A 47 3.99 12.77 -2.07
N GLY A 48 2.92 13.15 -2.79
CA GLY A 48 2.13 14.35 -2.49
C GLY A 48 1.57 14.35 -1.07
N HIS A 49 1.04 13.21 -0.61
CA HIS A 49 0.49 13.07 0.74
C HIS A 49 1.58 12.93 1.81
N LEU A 50 2.67 12.22 1.52
CA LEU A 50 3.73 11.95 2.51
C LEU A 50 4.64 13.14 2.75
N ARG A 51 4.78 14.07 1.80
CA ARG A 51 5.66 15.26 1.91
C ARG A 51 5.34 16.14 3.12
N SER A 52 4.13 16.06 3.66
CA SER A 52 3.71 16.79 4.86
C SER A 52 4.44 16.33 6.14
N ARG A 53 4.75 15.03 6.26
CA ARG A 53 5.32 14.42 7.50
C ARG A 53 6.66 13.73 7.33
N TYR A 54 6.97 13.21 6.14
CA TYR A 54 8.14 12.37 5.91
C TYR A 54 9.14 13.05 4.97
N GLN A 55 10.43 12.76 5.18
CA GLN A 55 11.46 13.15 4.22
C GLN A 55 11.39 12.25 3.00
N LEU A 56 11.34 12.88 1.82
CA LEU A 56 11.32 12.19 0.53
C LEU A 56 12.66 12.41 -0.19
N PRO A 57 13.20 11.39 -0.89
CA PRO A 57 12.62 10.06 -1.09
C PRO A 57 12.70 9.17 0.16
N LEU A 58 11.70 8.29 0.35
CA LEU A 58 11.74 7.33 1.46
C LEU A 58 12.93 6.36 1.31
N ASN A 59 13.71 6.19 2.37
CA ASN A 59 14.85 5.26 2.38
C ASN A 59 14.42 3.78 2.33
N GLN A 60 13.33 3.45 3.03
CA GLN A 60 12.72 2.13 3.01
C GLN A 60 11.24 2.29 2.71
N VAL A 61 10.72 1.47 1.79
CA VAL A 61 9.31 1.52 1.38
C VAL A 61 8.55 0.51 2.22
N PRO A 62 7.68 0.94 3.16
CA PRO A 62 6.88 0.02 3.94
C PRO A 62 5.90 -0.76 3.06
N THR A 63 5.61 -1.99 3.44
CA THR A 63 4.64 -2.85 2.73
C THR A 63 3.28 -2.16 2.56
N LEU A 64 2.86 -1.36 3.53
CA LEU A 64 1.62 -0.60 3.45
C LEU A 64 1.64 0.43 2.31
N VAL A 65 2.72 1.19 2.17
CA VAL A 65 2.90 2.17 1.09
C VAL A 65 2.91 1.48 -0.26
N ARG A 66 3.59 0.33 -0.37
CA ARG A 66 3.60 -0.50 -1.58
C ARG A 66 2.18 -0.95 -1.96
N ASN A 67 1.40 -1.43 -1.00
CA ASN A 67 0.02 -1.85 -1.22
C ASN A 67 -0.89 -0.69 -1.66
N ILE A 68 -0.75 0.49 -1.05
CA ILE A 68 -1.47 1.70 -1.45
C ILE A 68 -1.13 2.07 -2.90
N CYS A 69 0.16 2.09 -3.25
CA CYS A 69 0.59 2.37 -4.62
C CYS A 69 -0.02 1.39 -5.63
N LEU A 70 -0.07 0.09 -5.30
CA LEU A 70 -0.69 -0.92 -6.15
C LEU A 70 -2.18 -0.66 -6.40
N GLN A 71 -2.94 -0.28 -5.38
CA GLN A 71 -4.36 0.03 -5.54
C GLN A 71 -4.58 1.29 -6.40
N LEU A 72 -3.74 2.32 -6.22
CA LEU A 72 -3.79 3.54 -7.04
C LEU A 72 -3.44 3.26 -8.50
N ALA A 73 -2.37 2.51 -8.76
CA ALA A 73 -1.96 2.13 -10.10
C ALA A 73 -3.04 1.29 -10.80
N ARG A 74 -3.64 0.33 -10.08
CA ARG A 74 -4.77 -0.47 -10.58
C ARG A 74 -5.95 0.42 -10.96
N TYR A 75 -6.35 1.33 -10.08
CA TYR A 75 -7.44 2.26 -10.36
C TYR A 75 -7.15 3.10 -11.61
N TRP A 76 -5.94 3.64 -11.73
CA TRP A 76 -5.52 4.43 -12.89
C TRP A 76 -5.65 3.63 -14.19
N LEU A 77 -5.21 2.37 -14.22
CA LEU A 77 -5.34 1.49 -15.38
C LEU A 77 -6.80 1.28 -15.79
N TYR A 78 -7.71 1.08 -14.83
CA TYR A 78 -9.15 0.98 -15.13
C TYR A 78 -9.74 2.32 -15.60
N SER A 79 -9.26 3.45 -15.07
CA SER A 79 -9.75 4.78 -15.45
C SER A 79 -9.47 5.16 -16.90
N ARG A 80 -8.44 4.55 -17.52
CA ARG A 80 -8.10 4.75 -18.94
C ARG A 80 -9.18 4.24 -19.90
N ARG A 81 -10.06 3.33 -19.47
CA ARG A 81 -11.13 2.75 -20.28
C ARG A 81 -12.52 3.08 -19.72
N PRO A 82 -12.97 4.35 -19.83
CA PRO A 82 -14.28 4.75 -19.34
C PRO A 82 -15.42 3.99 -20.06
N ASP A 83 -15.24 3.67 -21.35
CA ASP A 83 -16.23 2.99 -22.20
C ASP A 83 -16.14 1.45 -22.16
N GLY A 84 -15.29 0.88 -21.29
CA GLY A 84 -15.06 -0.57 -21.18
C GLY A 84 -16.19 -1.33 -20.47
N LYS A 85 -15.88 -2.56 -19.99
CA LYS A 85 -16.81 -3.43 -19.21
C LYS A 85 -17.28 -2.85 -17.85
N GLY A 86 -17.09 -1.55 -17.63
CA GLY A 86 -17.35 -0.90 -16.37
C GLY A 86 -16.23 -1.12 -15.35
N PHE A 87 -16.26 -0.28 -14.32
CA PHE A 87 -15.27 -0.31 -13.24
C PHE A 87 -15.71 -1.33 -12.19
N PRO A 88 -14.92 -2.38 -11.89
CA PRO A 88 -15.26 -3.32 -10.84
C PRO A 88 -15.41 -2.59 -9.48
N PRO A 89 -16.46 -2.89 -8.69
CA PRO A 89 -16.74 -2.17 -7.44
C PRO A 89 -15.59 -2.29 -6.45
N ASN A 90 -14.98 -3.48 -6.35
CA ASN A 90 -13.81 -3.73 -5.52
C ASN A 90 -12.61 -2.81 -5.82
N VAL A 91 -12.41 -2.38 -7.08
CA VAL A 91 -11.32 -1.46 -7.44
C VAL A 91 -11.65 -0.03 -6.98
N LYS A 92 -12.92 0.39 -7.07
CA LYS A 92 -13.35 1.69 -6.54
C LYS A 92 -13.21 1.74 -5.02
N ASP A 93 -13.67 0.69 -4.35
CA ASP A 93 -13.62 0.61 -2.88
C ASP A 93 -12.16 0.57 -2.40
N ALA A 94 -11.30 -0.20 -3.05
CA ALA A 94 -9.88 -0.26 -2.73
C ALA A 94 -9.17 1.08 -2.97
N HIS A 95 -9.51 1.79 -4.05
CA HIS A 95 -8.98 3.14 -4.29
C HIS A 95 -9.44 4.15 -3.23
N ALA A 96 -10.72 4.15 -2.89
CA ALA A 96 -11.26 5.01 -1.84
C ALA A 96 -10.63 4.71 -0.48
N GLN A 97 -10.39 3.43 -0.18
CA GLN A 97 -9.69 3.02 1.04
C GLN A 97 -8.23 3.46 1.03
N ALA A 98 -7.52 3.31 -0.09
CA ALA A 98 -6.13 3.75 -0.25
C ALA A 98 -5.97 5.27 -0.04
N LEU A 99 -6.89 6.09 -0.57
CA LEU A 99 -6.89 7.53 -0.33
C LEU A 99 -7.15 7.87 1.15
N LYS A 100 -8.11 7.19 1.80
CA LYS A 100 -8.38 7.38 3.24
C LYS A 100 -7.18 6.99 4.10
N ASP A 101 -6.47 5.94 3.74
CA ASP A 101 -5.27 5.52 4.46
C ASP A 101 -4.13 6.52 4.27
N LEU A 102 -3.98 7.10 3.07
CA LEU A 102 -3.04 8.22 2.84
C LEU A 102 -3.38 9.46 3.65
N GLU A 103 -4.66 9.85 3.71
CA GLU A 103 -5.13 10.94 4.56
C GLU A 103 -4.82 10.66 6.04
N ARG A 104 -5.08 9.44 6.52
CA ARG A 104 -4.77 9.04 7.91
C ARG A 104 -3.27 9.08 8.21
N ILE A 105 -2.42 8.72 7.24
CA ILE A 105 -0.96 8.81 7.37
C ILE A 105 -0.53 10.29 7.45
N ALA A 106 -1.04 11.12 6.55
CA ALA A 106 -0.77 12.56 6.54
C ALA A 106 -1.26 13.25 7.83
N ASP A 107 -2.38 12.79 8.40
CA ASP A 107 -3.02 13.35 9.60
C ASP A 107 -2.36 13.00 10.94
N GLY A 108 -1.40 12.08 11.01
CA GLY A 108 -0.93 11.59 12.32
C GLY A 108 -1.52 10.27 12.80
N LYS A 109 -2.59 9.78 12.17
CA LYS A 109 -3.41 8.70 12.75
C LYS A 109 -2.87 7.31 12.44
N LEU A 110 -2.15 7.16 11.34
CA LEU A 110 -1.50 5.92 10.93
C LEU A 110 0.01 6.17 10.79
N HIS A 111 0.80 5.41 11.56
CA HIS A 111 2.25 5.53 11.55
C HIS A 111 2.87 4.45 10.67
N LEU A 112 3.83 4.86 9.84
CA LEU A 112 4.55 3.96 8.94
C LEU A 112 5.72 3.24 9.61
N GLY A 113 6.03 3.56 10.87
CA GLY A 113 7.22 3.06 11.59
C GLY A 113 8.53 3.56 10.96
N LEU A 114 8.48 4.71 10.29
CA LEU A 114 9.64 5.38 9.68
C LEU A 114 9.97 6.64 10.49
N LEU A 115 11.22 7.10 10.36
CA LEU A 115 11.67 8.37 10.93
C LEU A 115 10.84 9.53 10.35
N GLU A 116 10.09 10.22 11.22
CA GLU A 116 9.32 11.40 10.85
C GLU A 116 10.23 12.65 10.81
N VAL A 117 9.82 13.68 10.05
CA VAL A 117 10.56 14.95 9.99
C VAL A 117 10.56 15.59 11.37
N GLY A 118 11.70 15.57 12.07
CA GLY A 118 11.88 16.23 13.36
C GLY A 118 11.90 15.29 14.57
N GLU A 119 11.67 13.99 14.39
CA GLU A 119 11.98 12.99 15.41
C GLU A 119 13.43 12.53 15.24
N GLU A 120 14.31 13.01 16.13
CA GLU A 120 15.51 12.25 16.47
C GLU A 120 15.06 10.84 16.84
N ALA A 121 15.74 9.82 16.32
CA ALA A 121 15.38 8.41 16.48
C ALA A 121 15.28 8.01 17.97
N ASP A 122 14.16 8.28 18.61
CA ASP A 122 13.78 7.65 19.86
C ASP A 122 13.12 6.32 19.49
N ASP A 123 13.98 5.31 19.39
CA ASP A 123 13.65 3.89 19.26
C ASP A 123 12.93 3.39 20.54
N SER A 124 11.83 4.05 20.89
CA SER A 124 11.00 3.74 22.05
C SER A 124 9.78 2.92 21.64
N LEU A 125 9.99 1.92 20.77
CA LEU A 125 9.14 0.74 20.80
C LEU A 125 9.60 -0.12 22.00
N PRO A 126 8.80 -0.32 23.06
CA PRO A 126 9.15 -1.33 24.04
C PRO A 126 9.08 -2.70 23.36
N SER A 127 10.25 -3.26 23.00
CA SER A 127 10.43 -4.59 22.40
C SER A 127 9.90 -5.76 23.26
N ALA A 128 9.21 -5.48 24.36
CA ALA A 128 8.60 -6.49 25.20
C ALA A 128 7.18 -6.06 25.56
N LEU A 129 6.19 -6.71 24.94
CA LEU A 129 4.86 -6.85 25.51
C LEU A 129 5.02 -7.53 26.89
N LYS A 130 5.09 -6.74 27.97
CA LYS A 130 5.11 -7.26 29.34
C LYS A 130 3.73 -7.79 29.69
N PHE A 131 3.36 -8.95 29.16
CA PHE A 131 2.21 -9.71 29.66
C PHE A 131 2.57 -10.22 31.06
N LYS A 132 2.15 -9.51 32.10
CA LYS A 132 2.12 -10.06 33.46
C LYS A 132 0.96 -11.05 33.55
N ALA A 133 1.19 -12.29 33.12
CA ALA A 133 0.28 -13.38 33.45
C ALA A 133 0.36 -13.61 34.97
N ARG A 134 -0.68 -13.22 35.71
CA ARG A 134 -0.87 -13.67 37.09
C ARG A 134 -1.37 -15.11 37.02
N ALA A 135 -0.48 -16.07 37.19
CA ALA A 135 -0.88 -17.44 37.47
C ALA A 135 -1.51 -17.48 38.88
N PRO A 136 -2.67 -18.12 39.09
CA PRO A 136 -3.13 -18.42 40.44
C PRO A 136 -2.17 -19.43 41.09
N GLN A 137 -1.78 -19.14 42.33
CA GLN A 137 -0.89 -19.94 43.15
C GLN A 137 -1.40 -21.39 43.20
N LYS A 138 -0.55 -22.38 42.93
CA LYS A 138 -0.92 -23.80 43.01
C LYS A 138 -1.45 -24.09 44.41
N LEU A 139 -2.70 -24.55 44.49
CA LEU A 139 -3.30 -25.04 45.73
C LEU A 139 -2.58 -26.34 46.12
N ASP A 140 -1.90 -26.31 47.26
CA ASP A 140 -1.23 -27.50 47.79
C ASP A 140 -2.27 -28.47 48.36
N LEU A 141 -2.25 -29.70 47.88
CA LEU A 141 -3.19 -30.77 48.24
C LEU A 141 -2.49 -31.89 49.03
N SER A 142 -1.35 -31.62 49.66
CA SER A 142 -0.57 -32.61 50.43
C SER A 142 -1.23 -33.06 51.76
N GLY A 143 -2.56 -32.96 51.89
CA GLY A 143 -3.28 -33.20 53.15
C GLY A 143 -4.62 -33.92 53.03
N TYR A 144 -4.89 -34.58 51.90
CA TYR A 144 -6.02 -35.52 51.74
C TYR A 144 -5.54 -36.88 51.24
#